data_AF-A0A7Y7EE70-F1
#
_entry.id   AF-A0A7Y7EE70-F1
#
_cell.length_a   1.000
_cell.length_b   1.000
_cell.length_c   1.000
_cell.angle_alpha   90.00
_cell.angle_beta   90.00
_cell.angle_gamma   90.00
#
_symmetry.space_group_name_H-M   'P 1'
#
loop_
_entity.id
_entity.type
_entity.pdbx_description
1 polymer ?
#
loop_
_entity_poly.entity_id
_entity_poly.type
_entity_poly.pdbx_seq_one_letter_code
_entity_poly.pdbx_strand_id
1 'polypeptide(L)' 'QNMGLESVLTYRAFQHTITKTKVRDIELSWVGDFNEKMLAIHKGLGAEPSKKHITYRLEL' A
#
# COMPACT_ATOMS: atom_id res chain seq x y z
N GLN A 1 7.87 5.43 -13.64
CA GLN A 1 6.68 6.09 -13.05
C GLN A 1 5.78 6.63 -14.16
N ASN A 2 4.46 6.40 -14.05
CA ASN A 2 3.35 6.80 -14.95
C ASN A 2 2.98 5.89 -16.14
N MET A 3 3.50 4.66 -16.21
CA MET A 3 3.01 3.65 -17.17
C MET A 3 2.06 2.63 -16.53
N GLY A 4 1.71 2.82 -15.25
CA GLY A 4 0.92 1.86 -14.47
C GLY A 4 1.65 0.55 -14.15
N LEU A 5 2.93 0.42 -14.47
CA LEU A 5 3.72 -0.78 -14.22
C LEU A 5 3.79 -1.12 -12.75
N GLU A 6 3.96 -0.10 -11.89
CA GLU A 6 3.97 -0.25 -10.44
C GLU A 6 2.62 -0.81 -9.94
N SER A 7 1.49 -0.31 -10.45
CA SER A 7 0.15 -0.81 -10.12
C SER A 7 -0.06 -2.26 -10.55
N VAL A 8 0.35 -2.62 -11.78
CA VAL A 8 0.24 -3.98 -12.30
C VAL A 8 1.11 -4.95 -11.50
N LEU A 9 2.34 -4.55 -11.16
CA LEU A 9 3.24 -5.34 -10.35
C LEU A 9 2.63 -5.64 -8.98
N THR A 10 2.14 -4.61 -8.29
CA THR A 10 1.48 -4.76 -6.98
C THR A 10 0.23 -5.64 -7.07
N TYR A 11 -0.63 -5.42 -8.06
CA TYR A 11 -1.82 -6.24 -8.29
C TYR A 11 -1.48 -7.72 -8.48
N ARG A 12 -0.48 -8.02 -9.34
CA ARG A 12 -0.05 -9.41 -9.58
C ARG A 12 0.52 -10.07 -8.34
N ALA A 13 1.31 -9.34 -7.55
CA ALA A 13 1.83 -9.82 -6.28
C ALA A 13 0.69 -10.17 -5.30
N PHE A 14 -0.31 -9.30 -5.18
CA PHE A 14 -1.47 -9.53 -4.31
C PHE A 14 -2.30 -10.72 -4.80
N GLN A 15 -2.61 -10.77 -6.09
CA GLN A 15 -3.33 -11.88 -6.71
C GLN A 15 -2.61 -13.22 -6.46
N HIS A 16 -1.29 -13.26 -6.62
CA HIS A 16 -0.52 -14.47 -6.34
C HIS A 16 -0.61 -14.89 -4.87
N THR A 17 -0.45 -13.95 -3.94
CA THR A 17 -0.51 -14.23 -2.50
C THR A 17 -1.89 -14.76 -2.09
N ILE A 18 -2.97 -14.11 -2.53
CA ILE A 18 -4.35 -14.52 -2.20
C ILE A 18 -4.65 -15.93 -2.75
N THR A 19 -4.15 -16.25 -3.95
CA THR A 19 -4.41 -17.56 -4.57
C THR A 19 -3.57 -18.70 -4.00
N LYS A 20 -2.41 -18.41 -3.40
CA LYS A 20 -1.45 -19.42 -2.91
C LYS A 20 -1.43 -19.58 -1.39
N THR A 21 -2.02 -18.66 -0.66
CA THR A 21 -1.99 -18.65 0.81
C THR A 21 -3.37 -18.46 1.40
N LYS A 22 -3.54 -18.78 2.68
CA LYS A 22 -4.80 -18.56 3.43
C LYS A 22 -4.72 -17.27 4.25
N VAL A 23 -4.28 -16.18 3.62
CA VAL A 23 -4.29 -14.86 4.26
C VAL A 23 -5.70 -14.26 4.17
N ARG A 24 -6.11 -13.54 5.21
CA ARG A 24 -7.37 -12.80 5.23
C ARG A 24 -7.20 -11.39 4.68
N ASP A 25 -6.06 -10.79 4.97
CA ASP A 25 -5.74 -9.40 4.67
C ASP A 25 -4.33 -9.29 4.09
N ILE A 26 -4.12 -8.30 3.22
CA ILE A 26 -2.81 -7.92 2.69
C ILE A 26 -2.68 -6.40 2.80
N GLU A 27 -1.58 -5.93 3.38
CA GLU A 27 -1.30 -4.50 3.53
C GLU A 27 -0.07 -4.07 2.72
N LEU A 28 -0.14 -2.88 2.12
CA LEU A 28 1.02 -2.12 1.68
C LEU A 28 1.37 -1.14 2.79
N SER A 29 2.41 -1.48 3.55
CA SER A 29 2.81 -0.70 4.72
C SER A 29 3.84 0.36 4.36
N TRP A 30 4.03 1.33 5.26
CA TRP A 30 5.08 2.37 5.18
C TRP A 30 4.96 3.36 4.02
N VAL A 31 3.73 3.64 3.54
CA VAL A 31 3.50 4.78 2.64
C VAL A 31 3.30 6.05 3.45
N GLY A 32 4.20 7.02 3.26
CA GLY A 32 4.05 8.36 3.82
C GLY A 32 2.86 9.09 3.17
N ASP A 33 2.15 9.87 3.98
CA ASP A 33 1.01 10.69 3.53
C ASP A 33 1.38 11.75 2.48
N PHE A 34 2.65 12.17 2.47
CA PHE A 34 3.24 13.03 1.44
C PHE A 34 3.46 12.34 0.07
N ASN A 35 3.35 11.01 -0.03
CA ASN A 35 3.61 10.28 -1.27
C ASN A 35 2.31 10.05 -2.06
N GLU A 36 1.82 11.10 -2.72
CA GLU A 36 0.58 11.07 -3.52
C GLU A 36 0.56 9.96 -4.57
N LYS A 37 1.71 9.64 -5.18
CA LYS A 37 1.83 8.59 -6.20
C LYS A 37 1.53 7.20 -5.65
N MET A 38 2.08 6.88 -4.48
CA MET A 38 1.79 5.58 -3.83
C MET A 38 0.36 5.52 -3.31
N LEU A 39 -0.18 6.63 -2.80
CA LEU A 39 -1.59 6.72 -2.40
C LEU A 39 -2.54 6.50 -3.57
N ALA A 40 -2.19 6.98 -4.78
CA ALA A 40 -2.98 6.72 -5.99
C ALA A 40 -3.00 5.23 -6.35
N ILE A 41 -1.90 4.50 -6.15
CA ILE A 41 -1.86 3.04 -6.36
C ILE A 41 -2.80 2.34 -5.36
N HIS A 42 -2.79 2.73 -4.09
CA HIS A 42 -3.68 2.15 -3.07
C HIS A 42 -5.14 2.32 -3.46
N LYS A 43 -5.53 3.54 -3.83
CA LYS A 43 -6.89 3.86 -4.30
C LYS A 43 -7.25 3.07 -5.55
N GLY A 44 -6.32 2.96 -6.52
CA GLY A 44 -6.53 2.21 -7.77
C GLY A 44 -6.71 0.70 -7.56
N LEU A 45 -6.17 0.15 -6.48
CA LEU A 45 -6.33 -1.26 -6.08
C LEU A 45 -7.58 -1.50 -5.21
N GLY A 46 -8.31 -0.46 -4.82
CA GLY A 46 -9.43 -0.56 -3.88
C GLY A 46 -9.02 -0.80 -2.43
N ALA A 47 -7.78 -0.44 -2.05
CA ALA A 47 -7.30 -0.60 -0.68
C ALA A 47 -7.87 0.48 0.26
N GLU A 48 -8.11 0.11 1.51
CA GLU A 48 -8.57 1.01 2.57
C GLU A 48 -7.44 1.30 3.58
N PRO A 49 -7.39 2.51 4.18
CA PRO A 49 -6.43 2.82 5.23
C PRO A 49 -6.65 1.93 6.48
N SER A 50 -5.66 1.11 6.82
CA SER A 50 -5.72 0.23 7.99
C SER A 50 -5.05 0.84 9.23
N LYS A 51 -3.87 1.42 9.08
CA LYS A 51 -3.06 1.97 10.19
C LYS A 51 -2.39 3.28 9.80
N LYS A 52 -2.30 4.22 10.76
CA LYS A 52 -1.48 5.43 10.65
C LYS A 52 -0.38 5.39 11.71
N HIS A 53 0.87 5.41 11.27
CA HIS A 53 2.04 5.50 12.15
C HIS A 53 2.44 6.97 12.29
N ILE A 54 2.63 7.44 13.52
CA ILE A 54 2.98 8.83 13.81
C ILE A 54 4.25 8.84 14.65
N THR A 55 5.26 9.59 14.21
CA THR A 55 6.50 9.81 14.95
C THR A 55 6.40 11.12 15.71
N TYR A 56 6.45 11.04 17.04
CA TYR A 56 6.49 12.22 17.91
C TYR A 56 7.93 12.66 18.16
N ARG A 57 8.13 13.97 18.25
CA ARG A 57 9.38 14.59 18.73
C ARG A 57 9.06 15.33 20.02
N LEU A 58 9.79 15.00 21.09
CA LEU A 58 9.74 15.76 22.33
C LEU A 58 10.82 16.85 22.25
N GLU A 59 10.40 18.10 22.44
CA GLU A 59 11.31 19.22 22.67
C GLU A 59 11.23 19.54 24.17
N LEU A 60 12.37 19.43 24.87
CA LEU A 60 12.52 19.70 26.31
C LEU A 60 13.04 21.11 26.54
#